data_AF-A0ABD6CKP6-F1
#
_entry.id   AF-A0ABD6CKP6-F1
#
_cell.length_a   1.000
_cell.length_b   1.000
_cell.length_c   1.000
_cell.angle_alpha   90.00
_cell.angle_beta   90.00
_cell.angle_gamma   90.00
#
_symmetry.space_group_name_H-M   'P 1'
#
loop_
_entity.id
_entity.type
_entity.pdbx_description
1 polymer ?
#
loop_
_entity_poly.entity_id
_entity_poly.type
_entity_poly.pdbx_seq_one_letter_code
_entity_poly.pdbx_strand_id
1 'polypeptide(L)'
;MSSNRWDGDRAVVGLSTEEAVEAIAAADPTRDPDEVRSLLDHVTTDDRVTRDGIDSTVSDVAKRLATAETRVELAGSALDDATAAADGVRDLDVVASRLEGYRATLDAATAQVERLGLELQEISTPADDPDAVYESVVELRRIATEIQEPQRRADELQLDLEDFERWLDSYERRRRAFEEDVDAVADSLEAARDDHEDAESWLDASLRVGLIPVLIRDLRSELADLREMADRDGVAGEHWDEELRSRLNELESRAESVRDALDDAGDPAWTEAYGDRIDAFARSLDGVEPHVNWGAVQSELERARALDEPYP
;
A
#
# COMPACT_ATOMS: atom_id res chain seq x y z
N MET A 1 -16.57 -44.17 -40.00
CA MET A 1 -16.39 -43.37 -38.79
C MET A 1 -14.89 -43.10 -38.67
N SER A 2 -14.44 -42.03 -39.30
CA SER A 2 -13.06 -41.58 -39.21
C SER A 2 -12.96 -40.74 -37.93
N SER A 3 -12.28 -41.27 -36.91
CA SER A 3 -11.83 -40.46 -35.79
C SER A 3 -10.88 -39.41 -36.34
N ASN A 4 -11.37 -38.19 -36.50
CA ASN A 4 -10.56 -37.02 -36.78
C ASN A 4 -9.75 -36.76 -35.51
N ARG A 5 -8.51 -37.23 -35.52
CA ARG A 5 -7.48 -36.88 -34.55
C ARG A 5 -7.12 -35.44 -34.89
N TRP A 6 -7.72 -34.48 -34.21
CA TRP A 6 -7.31 -33.08 -34.32
C TRP A 6 -5.92 -33.02 -33.71
N ASP A 7 -4.92 -32.78 -34.56
CA ASP A 7 -3.53 -32.57 -34.18
C ASP A 7 -3.46 -31.40 -33.21
N GLY A 8 -2.97 -31.63 -31.99
CA GLY A 8 -2.60 -30.58 -31.04
C GLY A 8 -1.32 -29.84 -31.45
N ASP A 9 -1.11 -29.65 -32.74
CA ASP A 9 0.12 -29.12 -33.35
C ASP A 9 -0.22 -28.09 -34.44
N ARG A 10 -1.41 -27.50 -34.37
CA ARG A 10 -1.90 -26.55 -35.37
C ARG A 10 -1.37 -25.16 -35.03
N ALA A 11 -0.44 -24.68 -35.85
CA ALA A 11 0.10 -23.35 -35.71
C ALA A 11 -1.02 -22.29 -35.75
N VAL A 12 -1.07 -21.41 -34.74
CA VAL A 12 -2.05 -20.32 -34.64
C VAL A 12 -1.63 -19.13 -35.50
N VAL A 13 -0.32 -18.87 -35.52
CA VAL A 13 0.24 -17.77 -36.31
C VAL A 13 -0.04 -18.01 -37.79
N GLY A 14 -0.67 -17.02 -38.42
CA GLY A 14 -1.09 -17.06 -39.83
C GLY A 14 -2.52 -17.56 -40.06
N LEU A 15 -3.24 -18.00 -39.02
CA LEU A 15 -4.69 -18.22 -39.09
C LEU A 15 -5.45 -16.89 -39.13
N SER A 16 -6.66 -16.91 -39.69
CA SER A 16 -7.59 -15.79 -39.47
C SER A 16 -7.96 -15.69 -37.99
N THR A 17 -8.41 -14.51 -37.56
CA THR A 17 -8.81 -14.27 -36.16
C THR A 17 -9.82 -15.33 -35.69
N GLU A 18 -10.84 -15.64 -36.48
CA GLU A 18 -11.86 -16.62 -36.10
C GLU A 18 -11.36 -18.06 -36.09
N GLU A 19 -10.49 -18.44 -37.03
CA GLU A 19 -9.86 -19.76 -37.00
C GLU A 19 -8.94 -19.92 -35.78
N ALA A 20 -8.27 -18.85 -35.35
CA ALA A 20 -7.45 -18.83 -34.14
C ALA A 20 -8.31 -18.92 -32.86
N VAL A 21 -9.43 -18.19 -32.80
CA VAL A 21 -10.40 -18.27 -31.70
C VAL A 21 -10.94 -19.70 -31.57
N GLU A 22 -11.35 -20.31 -32.68
CA GLU A 22 -11.83 -21.70 -32.70
C GLU A 22 -10.74 -22.68 -32.26
N ALA A 23 -9.49 -22.49 -32.69
CA ALA A 23 -8.37 -23.34 -32.31
C ALA A 23 -8.07 -23.26 -30.79
N ILE A 24 -8.08 -22.06 -30.22
CA ILE A 24 -7.82 -21.82 -28.79
C ILE A 24 -8.97 -22.36 -27.91
N ALA A 25 -10.22 -22.13 -28.31
CA ALA A 25 -11.39 -22.67 -27.59
C ALA A 25 -11.50 -24.20 -27.72
N ALA A 26 -10.98 -24.78 -28.81
CA ALA A 26 -10.88 -26.24 -28.95
C ALA A 26 -9.78 -26.86 -28.07
N ALA A 27 -8.68 -26.12 -27.83
CA ALA A 27 -7.59 -26.54 -26.94
C ALA A 27 -8.02 -26.54 -25.47
N ASP A 28 -8.76 -25.51 -25.05
CA ASP A 28 -9.38 -25.44 -23.71
C ASP A 28 -10.84 -24.96 -23.80
N PRO A 29 -11.82 -25.87 -23.64
CA PRO A 29 -13.25 -25.55 -23.70
C PRO A 29 -13.76 -24.63 -22.58
N THR A 30 -12.94 -24.32 -21.58
CA THR A 30 -13.31 -23.37 -20.52
C THR A 30 -13.11 -21.91 -20.95
N ARG A 31 -12.36 -21.65 -22.02
CA ARG A 31 -12.11 -20.31 -22.56
C ARG A 31 -13.31 -19.79 -23.35
N ASP A 32 -13.79 -18.59 -23.01
CA ASP A 32 -14.88 -17.93 -23.73
C ASP A 32 -14.38 -17.41 -25.10
N PRO A 33 -14.97 -17.85 -26.23
CA PRO A 33 -14.58 -17.40 -27.57
C PRO A 33 -14.64 -15.87 -27.77
N ASP A 34 -15.57 -15.18 -27.11
CA ASP A 34 -15.69 -13.72 -27.23
C ASP A 34 -14.54 -13.00 -26.50
N GLU A 35 -14.12 -13.53 -25.34
CA GLU A 35 -12.95 -13.04 -24.62
C GLU A 35 -11.65 -13.33 -25.39
N VAL A 36 -11.50 -14.53 -25.94
CA VAL A 36 -10.36 -14.92 -26.78
C VAL A 36 -10.24 -13.98 -27.98
N ARG A 37 -11.35 -13.68 -28.67
CA ARG A 37 -11.36 -12.75 -29.79
C ARG A 37 -10.90 -11.36 -29.38
N SER A 38 -11.41 -10.85 -28.25
CA SER A 38 -11.00 -9.54 -27.73
C SER A 38 -9.52 -9.47 -27.39
N LEU A 39 -8.93 -10.57 -26.91
CA LEU A 39 -7.50 -10.66 -26.61
C LEU A 39 -6.67 -10.64 -27.90
N LEU A 40 -7.05 -11.46 -28.88
CA LEU A 40 -6.31 -11.60 -30.13
C LEU A 40 -6.31 -10.33 -30.99
N ASP A 41 -7.27 -9.42 -30.83
CA ASP A 41 -7.34 -8.15 -31.58
C ASP A 41 -6.02 -7.36 -31.53
N HIS A 42 -5.29 -7.45 -30.41
CA HIS A 42 -4.03 -6.72 -30.19
C HIS A 42 -2.83 -7.32 -30.94
N VAL A 43 -2.91 -8.60 -31.34
CA VAL A 43 -1.85 -9.32 -32.07
C VAL A 43 -2.25 -9.67 -33.51
N THR A 44 -3.40 -9.14 -33.94
CA THR A 44 -3.97 -9.39 -35.26
C THR A 44 -3.60 -8.27 -36.22
N THR A 45 -3.22 -8.62 -37.44
CA THR A 45 -2.98 -7.68 -38.55
C THR A 45 -3.67 -8.23 -39.79
N ASP A 46 -4.46 -7.39 -40.47
CA ASP A 46 -5.26 -7.79 -41.63
C ASP A 46 -6.13 -9.04 -41.37
N ASP A 47 -6.82 -9.07 -40.22
CA ASP A 47 -7.69 -10.16 -39.76
C ASP A 47 -6.98 -11.52 -39.59
N ARG A 48 -5.66 -11.49 -39.31
CA ARG A 48 -4.85 -12.67 -39.05
C ARG A 48 -3.96 -12.49 -37.83
N VAL A 49 -3.81 -13.53 -37.01
CA VAL A 49 -2.83 -13.54 -35.92
C VAL A 49 -1.43 -13.59 -36.54
N THR A 50 -0.56 -12.64 -36.20
CA THR A 50 0.78 -12.55 -36.81
C THR A 50 1.89 -12.50 -35.76
N ARG A 51 3.07 -13.03 -36.11
CA ARG A 51 4.26 -12.87 -35.26
C ARG A 51 4.63 -11.40 -35.10
N ASP A 52 4.52 -10.60 -36.16
CA ASP A 52 4.74 -9.15 -36.10
C ASP A 52 3.78 -8.44 -35.13
N GLY A 53 2.52 -8.89 -35.05
CA GLY A 53 1.52 -8.36 -34.09
C GLY A 53 1.85 -8.72 -32.64
N ILE A 54 2.30 -9.96 -32.39
CA ILE A 54 2.81 -10.38 -31.08
C ILE A 54 4.05 -9.55 -30.71
N ASP A 55 5.03 -9.47 -31.60
CA ASP A 55 6.28 -8.71 -31.39
C ASP A 55 5.99 -7.21 -31.16
N SER A 56 4.99 -6.65 -31.84
CA SER A 56 4.53 -5.27 -31.62
C SER A 56 3.96 -5.09 -30.23
N THR A 57 3.11 -6.01 -29.77
CA THR A 57 2.52 -5.99 -28.42
C THR A 57 3.62 -6.11 -27.36
N VAL A 58 4.55 -7.06 -27.52
CA VAL A 58 5.73 -7.22 -26.65
C VAL A 58 6.53 -5.92 -26.60
N SER A 59 6.82 -5.32 -27.75
CA SER A 59 7.54 -4.04 -27.84
C SER A 59 6.81 -2.93 -27.08
N ASP A 60 5.49 -2.85 -27.16
CA ASP A 60 4.72 -1.81 -26.48
C ASP A 60 4.67 -2.02 -24.96
N VAL A 61 4.55 -3.27 -24.51
CA VAL A 61 4.67 -3.60 -23.08
C VAL A 61 6.08 -3.30 -22.56
N ALA A 62 7.12 -3.65 -23.33
CA ALA A 62 8.51 -3.37 -22.99
C ALA A 62 8.78 -1.85 -22.85
N LYS A 63 8.24 -1.02 -23.74
CA LYS A 63 8.35 0.46 -23.63
C LYS A 63 7.69 0.99 -22.35
N ARG A 64 6.53 0.45 -21.99
CA ARG A 64 5.84 0.83 -20.74
C ARG A 64 6.64 0.41 -19.52
N LEU A 65 7.21 -0.79 -19.54
CA LEU A 65 8.07 -1.28 -18.46
C LEU A 65 9.33 -0.40 -18.33
N ALA A 66 10.01 -0.08 -19.42
CA ALA A 66 11.16 0.82 -19.41
C ALA A 66 10.82 2.22 -18.86
N THR A 67 9.59 2.69 -19.10
CA THR A 67 9.10 3.94 -18.50
C THR A 67 8.93 3.80 -16.98
N ALA A 68 8.45 2.64 -16.49
CA ALA A 68 8.35 2.35 -15.06
C ALA A 68 9.73 2.25 -14.40
N GLU A 69 10.67 1.54 -15.03
CA GLU A 69 12.08 1.47 -14.60
C GLU A 69 12.66 2.88 -14.42
N THR A 70 12.53 3.73 -15.45
CA THR A 70 13.01 5.12 -15.40
C THR A 70 12.39 5.91 -14.24
N ARG A 71 11.09 5.73 -13.97
CA ARG A 71 10.41 6.43 -12.87
C ARG A 71 10.90 5.95 -11.50
N VAL A 72 11.10 4.64 -11.34
CA VAL A 72 11.67 4.06 -10.11
C VAL A 72 13.11 4.55 -9.90
N GLU A 73 13.93 4.62 -10.96
CA GLU A 73 15.29 5.19 -10.90
C GLU A 73 15.29 6.67 -10.48
N LEU A 74 14.35 7.47 -11.00
CA LEU A 74 14.18 8.87 -10.60
C LEU A 74 13.78 9.00 -9.13
N ALA A 75 12.86 8.16 -8.65
CA ALA A 75 12.50 8.10 -7.23
C ALA A 75 13.70 7.69 -6.35
N GLY A 76 14.54 6.78 -6.82
CA GLY A 76 15.81 6.44 -6.15
C GLY A 76 16.76 7.63 -6.04
N SER A 77 16.90 8.41 -7.11
CA SER A 77 17.71 9.64 -7.09
C SER A 77 17.15 10.68 -6.11
N ALA A 78 15.83 10.86 -6.07
CA ALA A 78 15.17 11.75 -5.10
C ALA A 78 15.38 11.28 -3.65
N LEU A 79 15.41 9.96 -3.41
CA LEU A 79 15.67 9.41 -2.07
C LEU A 79 17.11 9.64 -1.62
N ASP A 80 18.06 9.57 -2.55
CA ASP A 80 19.47 9.91 -2.28
C ASP A 80 19.60 11.40 -1.90
N ASP A 81 18.94 12.29 -2.65
CA ASP A 81 18.91 13.74 -2.37
C ASP A 81 18.29 14.04 -0.99
N ALA A 82 17.13 13.46 -0.70
CA ALA A 82 16.45 13.59 0.59
C ALA A 82 17.29 13.03 1.76
N THR A 83 17.99 11.91 1.53
CA THR A 83 18.91 11.32 2.52
C THR A 83 20.09 12.27 2.79
N ALA A 84 20.63 12.91 1.76
CA ALA A 84 21.70 13.91 1.90
C ALA A 84 21.21 15.17 2.64
N ALA A 85 19.98 15.64 2.35
CA ALA A 85 19.37 16.75 3.07
C ALA A 85 19.21 16.45 4.57
N ALA A 86 18.94 15.19 4.93
CA ALA A 86 18.79 14.75 6.31
C ALA A 86 20.10 14.54 7.08
N ASP A 87 21.29 14.70 6.47
CA ASP A 87 22.57 14.25 7.06
C ASP A 87 22.85 14.78 8.48
N GLY A 88 22.37 15.99 8.81
CA GLY A 88 22.55 16.62 10.13
C GLY A 88 21.57 16.16 11.22
N VAL A 89 20.53 15.41 10.86
CA VAL A 89 19.42 15.01 11.74
C VAL A 89 18.97 13.56 11.54
N ARG A 90 19.63 12.80 10.66
CA ARG A 90 19.32 11.40 10.36
C ARG A 90 19.47 10.43 11.53
N ASP A 91 20.14 10.86 12.60
CA ASP A 91 20.28 10.12 13.85
C ASP A 91 19.03 10.19 14.74
N LEU A 92 18.10 11.09 14.43
CA LEU A 92 16.82 11.22 15.13
C LEU A 92 15.83 10.21 14.58
N ASP A 93 15.14 9.51 15.47
CA ASP A 93 14.32 8.35 15.12
C ASP A 93 13.13 8.75 14.22
N VAL A 94 12.56 9.94 14.42
CA VAL A 94 11.50 10.50 13.54
C VAL A 94 11.96 10.70 12.09
N VAL A 95 13.24 11.01 11.89
CA VAL A 95 13.85 11.19 10.56
C VAL A 95 14.23 9.82 9.99
N ALA A 96 14.84 8.97 10.80
CA ALA A 96 15.26 7.63 10.42
C ALA A 96 14.07 6.76 9.97
N SER A 97 12.96 6.79 10.71
CA SER A 97 11.73 6.04 10.41
C SER A 97 11.10 6.48 9.08
N ARG A 98 11.02 7.80 8.80
CA ARG A 98 10.53 8.31 7.51
C ARG A 98 11.41 7.82 6.36
N LEU A 99 12.74 7.94 6.48
CA LEU A 99 13.68 7.46 5.46
C LEU A 99 13.60 5.94 5.24
N GLU A 100 13.38 5.15 6.30
CA GLU A 100 13.15 3.71 6.18
C GLU A 100 11.86 3.39 5.42
N GLY A 101 10.76 4.10 5.71
CA GLY A 101 9.50 3.97 4.97
C GLY A 101 9.64 4.27 3.48
N TYR A 102 10.38 5.33 3.14
CA TYR A 102 10.68 5.67 1.74
C TYR A 102 11.53 4.60 1.04
N ARG A 103 12.56 4.07 1.72
CA ARG A 103 13.37 2.94 1.20
C ARG A 103 12.52 1.71 0.96
N ALA A 104 11.69 1.32 1.92
CA ALA A 104 10.81 0.16 1.77
C ALA A 104 9.84 0.32 0.58
N THR A 105 9.32 1.53 0.36
CA THR A 105 8.45 1.85 -0.79
C THR A 105 9.21 1.73 -2.12
N LEU A 106 10.43 2.26 -2.18
CA LEU A 106 11.29 2.16 -3.36
C LEU A 106 11.68 0.71 -3.66
N ASP A 107 12.08 -0.05 -2.64
CA ASP A 107 12.45 -1.46 -2.76
C ASP A 107 11.28 -2.29 -3.29
N ALA A 108 10.06 -2.04 -2.79
CA ALA A 108 8.85 -2.69 -3.28
C ALA A 108 8.54 -2.37 -4.75
N ALA A 109 8.68 -1.11 -5.16
CA ALA A 109 8.47 -0.70 -6.55
C ALA A 109 9.54 -1.30 -7.49
N THR A 110 10.80 -1.32 -7.04
CA THR A 110 11.94 -1.91 -7.77
C THR A 110 11.73 -3.40 -7.97
N ALA A 111 11.44 -4.14 -6.90
CA ALA A 111 11.18 -5.58 -6.98
C ALA A 111 10.00 -5.92 -7.90
N GLN A 112 8.95 -5.08 -7.91
CA GLN A 112 7.82 -5.27 -8.81
C GLN A 112 8.21 -5.08 -10.28
N VAL A 113 8.99 -4.05 -10.60
CA VAL A 113 9.47 -3.81 -11.97
C VAL A 113 10.41 -4.92 -12.44
N GLU A 114 11.35 -5.35 -11.60
CA GLU A 114 12.26 -6.46 -11.93
C GLU A 114 11.50 -7.77 -12.21
N ARG A 115 10.51 -8.09 -11.36
CA ARG A 115 9.63 -9.24 -11.56
C ARG A 115 8.89 -9.16 -12.90
N LEU A 116 8.28 -8.01 -13.20
CA LEU A 116 7.55 -7.81 -14.46
C LEU A 116 8.47 -7.90 -15.69
N GLY A 117 9.73 -7.48 -15.57
CA GLY A 117 10.74 -7.66 -16.62
C GLY A 117 11.09 -9.12 -16.89
N LEU A 118 11.24 -9.92 -15.84
CA LEU A 118 11.46 -11.37 -15.97
C LEU A 118 10.26 -12.07 -16.59
N GLU A 119 9.05 -11.75 -16.14
CA GLU A 119 7.79 -12.28 -16.69
C GLU A 119 7.64 -11.91 -18.17
N LEU A 120 7.93 -10.65 -18.55
CA LEU A 120 7.87 -10.20 -19.94
C LEU A 120 8.88 -10.96 -20.82
N GLN A 121 10.08 -11.21 -20.33
CA GLN A 121 11.11 -11.96 -21.06
C GLN A 121 10.70 -13.41 -21.29
N GLU A 122 10.02 -14.04 -20.33
CA GLU A 122 9.56 -15.42 -20.45
C GLU A 122 8.48 -15.57 -21.53
N ILE A 123 7.55 -14.61 -21.60
CA ILE A 123 6.38 -14.68 -22.50
C ILE A 123 6.61 -14.03 -23.88
N SER A 124 7.74 -13.36 -24.11
CA SER A 124 7.96 -12.53 -25.31
C SER A 124 8.08 -13.31 -26.62
N THR A 125 8.27 -14.62 -26.57
CA THR A 125 8.44 -15.45 -27.76
C THR A 125 7.73 -16.79 -27.56
N PRO A 126 6.38 -16.80 -27.57
CA PRO A 126 5.62 -18.02 -27.39
C PRO A 126 5.88 -19.00 -28.54
N ALA A 127 5.69 -20.30 -28.25
CA ALA A 127 5.57 -21.30 -29.30
C ALA A 127 4.32 -21.00 -30.16
N ASP A 128 4.34 -21.44 -31.42
CA ASP A 128 3.28 -21.10 -32.38
C ASP A 128 1.98 -21.92 -32.17
N ASP A 129 1.78 -22.54 -31.00
CA ASP A 129 0.59 -23.35 -30.68
C ASP A 129 -0.52 -22.55 -29.95
N PRO A 130 -1.78 -23.06 -29.94
CA PRO A 130 -2.95 -22.37 -29.36
C PRO A 130 -2.79 -21.94 -27.93
N ASP A 131 -2.24 -22.80 -27.07
CA ASP A 131 -2.11 -22.50 -25.66
C ASP A 131 -1.01 -21.47 -25.43
N ALA A 132 0.17 -21.66 -26.02
CA ALA A 132 1.29 -20.74 -25.83
C ALA A 132 1.00 -19.31 -26.31
N VAL A 133 0.33 -19.15 -27.47
CA VAL A 133 -0.06 -17.82 -27.97
C VAL A 133 -1.12 -17.19 -27.09
N TYR A 134 -2.15 -17.94 -26.67
CA TYR A 134 -3.20 -17.42 -25.80
C TYR A 134 -2.62 -16.97 -24.45
N GLU A 135 -1.87 -17.82 -23.78
CA GLU A 135 -1.27 -17.51 -22.47
C GLU A 135 -0.32 -16.30 -22.57
N SER A 136 0.51 -16.22 -23.61
CA SER A 136 1.38 -15.05 -23.83
C SER A 136 0.59 -13.75 -23.98
N VAL A 137 -0.51 -13.74 -24.74
CA VAL A 137 -1.33 -12.53 -24.92
C VAL A 137 -2.06 -12.13 -23.63
N VAL A 138 -2.56 -13.10 -22.86
CA VAL A 138 -3.17 -12.86 -21.55
C VAL A 138 -2.15 -12.25 -20.59
N GLU A 139 -0.97 -12.85 -20.50
CA GLU A 139 0.10 -12.40 -19.62
C GLU A 139 0.64 -11.01 -20.03
N LEU A 140 0.80 -10.74 -21.33
CA LEU A 140 1.18 -9.40 -21.81
C LEU A 140 0.18 -8.33 -21.37
N ARG A 141 -1.13 -8.64 -21.40
CA ARG A 141 -2.17 -7.72 -20.94
C ARG A 141 -2.13 -7.52 -19.42
N ARG A 142 -1.88 -8.60 -18.66
CA ARG A 142 -1.69 -8.53 -17.20
C ARG A 142 -0.51 -7.63 -16.86
N ILE A 143 0.66 -7.89 -17.45
CA ILE A 143 1.87 -7.08 -17.26
C ILE A 143 1.60 -5.62 -17.62
N ALA A 144 0.95 -5.35 -18.76
CA ALA A 144 0.60 -3.99 -19.18
C ALA A 144 -0.27 -3.23 -18.16
N THR A 145 -1.06 -3.95 -17.35
CA THR A 145 -1.88 -3.40 -16.27
C THR A 145 -1.06 -3.24 -15.00
N GLU A 146 -0.31 -4.27 -14.60
CA GLU A 146 0.50 -4.28 -13.39
C GLU A 146 1.64 -3.26 -13.40
N ILE A 147 2.16 -2.87 -14.58
CA ILE A 147 3.17 -1.82 -14.75
C ILE A 147 2.72 -0.46 -14.15
N GLN A 148 1.42 -0.18 -14.10
CA GLN A 148 0.91 1.11 -13.63
C GLN A 148 1.15 1.34 -12.13
N GLU A 149 1.15 0.26 -11.34
CA GLU A 149 1.31 0.35 -9.90
C GLU A 149 2.70 0.86 -9.47
N PRO A 150 3.83 0.28 -9.91
CA PRO A 150 5.14 0.81 -9.56
C PRO A 150 5.38 2.21 -10.13
N GLN A 151 4.77 2.56 -11.27
CA GLN A 151 4.82 3.94 -11.80
C GLN A 151 4.13 4.93 -10.87
N ARG A 152 2.93 4.61 -10.39
CA ARG A 152 2.21 5.46 -9.44
C ARG A 152 2.98 5.61 -8.14
N ARG A 153 3.45 4.49 -7.57
CA ARG A 153 4.23 4.51 -6.32
C ARG A 153 5.52 5.33 -6.45
N ALA A 154 6.22 5.23 -7.57
CA ALA A 154 7.43 6.02 -7.82
C ALA A 154 7.14 7.52 -7.96
N ASP A 155 6.02 7.91 -8.57
CA ASP A 155 5.61 9.31 -8.67
C ASP A 155 5.18 9.87 -7.30
N GLU A 156 4.38 9.10 -6.55
CA GLU A 156 3.95 9.46 -5.19
C GLU A 156 5.17 9.61 -4.26
N LEU A 157 6.10 8.65 -4.31
CA LEU A 157 7.33 8.69 -3.52
C LEU A 157 8.18 9.94 -3.83
N GLN A 158 8.29 10.35 -5.10
CA GLN A 158 9.01 11.59 -5.44
C GLN A 158 8.37 12.82 -4.79
N LEU A 159 7.04 12.92 -4.79
CA LEU A 159 6.33 14.04 -4.15
C LEU A 159 6.53 14.02 -2.62
N ASP A 160 6.42 12.84 -2.01
CA ASP A 160 6.62 12.67 -0.57
C ASP A 160 8.04 13.05 -0.14
N LEU A 161 9.05 12.70 -0.95
CA LEU A 161 10.45 13.06 -0.71
C LEU A 161 10.68 14.57 -0.82
N GLU A 162 10.08 15.23 -1.82
CA GLU A 162 10.12 16.69 -1.89
C GLU A 162 9.43 17.35 -0.69
N ASP A 163 8.30 16.81 -0.23
CA ASP A 163 7.63 17.30 0.97
C ASP A 163 8.45 17.08 2.24
N PHE A 164 9.14 15.95 2.33
CA PHE A 164 10.06 15.64 3.41
C PHE A 164 11.25 16.60 3.44
N GLU A 165 11.85 16.94 2.29
CA GLU A 165 12.90 17.96 2.22
C GLU A 165 12.40 19.33 2.70
N ARG A 166 11.19 19.73 2.26
CA ARG A 166 10.54 20.97 2.73
C ARG A 166 10.29 20.94 4.24
N TRP A 167 9.94 19.78 4.79
CA TRP A 167 9.73 19.57 6.21
C TRP A 167 11.05 19.67 7.00
N LEU A 168 12.14 19.10 6.49
CA LEU A 168 13.48 19.21 7.09
C LEU A 168 13.92 20.67 7.20
N ASP A 169 13.79 21.44 6.12
CA ASP A 169 14.27 22.82 6.02
C ASP A 169 13.45 23.83 6.87
N SER A 170 12.27 23.44 7.37
CA SER A 170 11.35 24.37 8.02
C SER A 170 10.83 23.87 9.37
N TYR A 171 11.34 24.50 10.43
CA TYR A 171 10.81 24.35 11.78
C TYR A 171 9.30 24.63 11.87
N GLU A 172 8.79 25.65 11.18
CA GLU A 172 7.35 25.96 11.19
C GLU A 172 6.51 24.85 10.53
N ARG A 173 7.02 24.22 9.46
CA ARG A 173 6.34 23.08 8.83
C ARG A 173 6.34 21.86 9.76
N ARG A 174 7.48 21.57 10.39
CA ARG A 174 7.62 20.54 11.42
C ARG A 174 6.60 20.69 12.54
N ARG A 175 6.54 21.89 13.14
CA ARG A 175 5.59 22.20 14.21
C ARG A 175 4.14 22.07 13.75
N ARG A 176 3.79 22.60 12.57
CA ARG A 176 2.42 22.53 12.04
C ARG A 176 1.98 21.08 11.78
N ALA A 177 2.83 20.27 11.14
CA ALA A 177 2.53 18.87 10.89
C ALA A 177 2.25 18.12 12.20
N PHE A 178 3.08 18.34 13.22
CA PHE A 178 2.87 17.75 14.54
C PHE A 178 1.57 18.24 15.22
N GLU A 179 1.23 19.52 15.08
CA GLU A 179 -0.03 20.06 15.58
C GLU A 179 -1.24 19.41 14.91
N GLU A 180 -1.17 19.18 13.59
CA GLU A 180 -2.20 18.48 12.81
C GLU A 180 -2.37 17.03 13.31
N ASP A 181 -1.28 16.33 13.64
CA ASP A 181 -1.35 14.98 14.20
C ASP A 181 -2.00 14.95 15.59
N VAL A 182 -1.66 15.91 16.45
CA VAL A 182 -2.30 16.08 17.78
C VAL A 182 -3.79 16.38 17.63
N ASP A 183 -4.18 17.23 16.67
CA ASP A 183 -5.57 17.54 16.37
C ASP A 183 -6.33 16.30 15.83
N ALA A 184 -5.70 15.49 14.97
CA ALA A 184 -6.30 14.26 14.46
C ALA A 184 -6.60 13.24 15.58
N VAL A 185 -5.74 13.14 16.60
CA VAL A 185 -6.00 12.33 17.80
C VAL A 185 -7.17 12.91 18.61
N ALA A 186 -7.23 14.24 18.75
CA ALA A 186 -8.33 14.90 19.43
C ALA A 186 -9.69 14.64 18.75
N ASP A 187 -9.72 14.75 17.42
CA ASP A 187 -10.91 14.50 16.59
C ASP A 187 -11.34 13.03 16.66
N SER A 188 -10.38 12.10 16.65
CA SER A 188 -10.67 10.66 16.82
C SER A 188 -11.32 10.37 18.18
N LEU A 189 -10.87 11.04 19.25
CA LEU A 189 -11.48 10.94 20.58
C LEU A 189 -12.84 11.64 20.68
N GLU A 190 -13.14 12.63 19.83
CA GLU A 190 -14.49 13.21 19.73
C GLU A 190 -15.43 12.22 19.05
N ALA A 191 -15.03 11.68 17.90
CA ALA A 191 -15.82 10.70 17.16
C ALA A 191 -16.14 9.44 17.98
N ALA A 192 -15.21 8.98 18.82
CA ALA A 192 -15.44 7.81 19.67
C ALA A 192 -16.49 8.02 20.78
N ARG A 193 -16.84 9.27 21.11
CA ARG A 193 -17.85 9.60 22.12
C ARG A 193 -19.28 9.60 21.60
N ASP A 194 -19.46 9.55 20.28
CA ASP A 194 -20.79 9.52 19.69
C ASP A 194 -21.58 8.30 20.19
N ASP A 195 -22.92 8.39 20.15
CA ASP A 195 -23.79 7.29 20.55
C ASP A 195 -23.61 6.09 19.59
N HIS A 196 -23.44 4.88 20.16
CA HIS A 196 -23.26 3.65 19.40
C HIS A 196 -24.58 2.88 19.29
N GLU A 197 -25.09 2.72 18.07
CA GLU A 197 -26.40 2.12 17.82
C GLU A 197 -26.38 0.58 17.90
N ASP A 198 -25.20 -0.03 17.77
CA ASP A 198 -25.01 -1.48 17.74
C ASP A 198 -23.66 -1.91 18.33
N ALA A 199 -23.49 -3.23 18.47
CA ALA A 199 -22.30 -3.82 19.08
C ALA A 199 -21.03 -3.65 18.23
N GLU A 200 -21.15 -3.53 16.90
CA GLU A 200 -20.01 -3.42 15.99
C GLU A 200 -19.40 -2.02 16.05
N SER A 201 -20.26 -0.98 16.03
CA SER A 201 -19.87 0.41 16.22
C SER A 201 -19.25 0.66 17.60
N TRP A 202 -19.84 0.10 18.66
CA TRP A 202 -19.28 0.16 20.02
C TRP A 202 -17.92 -0.56 20.11
N LEU A 203 -17.79 -1.75 19.52
CA LEU A 203 -16.52 -2.49 19.49
C LEU A 203 -15.44 -1.70 18.75
N ASP A 204 -15.76 -1.18 17.56
CA ASP A 204 -14.81 -0.39 16.76
C ASP A 204 -14.35 0.86 17.51
N ALA A 205 -15.25 1.58 18.17
CA ALA A 205 -14.89 2.72 19.00
C ALA A 205 -13.98 2.32 20.17
N SER A 206 -14.27 1.20 20.84
CA SER A 206 -13.47 0.67 21.94
C SER A 206 -12.05 0.28 21.50
N LEU A 207 -11.91 -0.38 20.35
CA LEU A 207 -10.62 -0.72 19.76
C LEU A 207 -9.83 0.54 19.34
N ARG A 208 -10.49 1.50 18.68
CA ARG A 208 -9.85 2.77 18.29
C ARG A 208 -9.36 3.56 19.49
N VAL A 209 -10.14 3.67 20.57
CA VAL A 209 -9.72 4.32 21.82
C VAL A 209 -8.60 3.53 22.51
N GLY A 210 -8.57 2.21 22.36
CA GLY A 210 -7.47 1.35 22.78
C GLY A 210 -6.12 1.70 22.15
N LEU A 211 -6.10 2.25 20.94
CA LEU A 211 -4.86 2.68 20.24
C LEU A 211 -4.29 4.01 20.73
N ILE A 212 -5.12 4.87 21.31
CA ILE A 212 -4.74 6.26 21.63
C ILE A 212 -3.52 6.35 22.57
N PRO A 213 -3.35 5.51 23.60
CA PRO A 213 -2.13 5.51 24.42
C PRO A 213 -0.85 5.24 23.62
N VAL A 214 -0.91 4.36 22.61
CA VAL A 214 0.22 4.07 21.72
C VAL A 214 0.54 5.30 20.87
N LEU A 215 -0.48 5.91 20.24
CA LEU A 215 -0.36 7.14 19.46
C LEU A 215 0.26 8.28 20.29
N ILE A 216 -0.25 8.54 21.49
CA ILE A 216 0.25 9.61 22.36
C ILE A 216 1.72 9.38 22.74
N ARG A 217 2.11 8.14 23.03
CA ARG A 217 3.50 7.83 23.36
C ARG A 217 4.43 7.98 22.15
N ASP A 218 3.98 7.61 20.95
CA ASP A 218 4.70 7.84 19.70
C ASP A 218 4.89 9.35 19.46
N LEU A 219 3.82 10.14 19.57
CA LEU A 219 3.87 11.60 19.46
C LEU A 219 4.78 12.25 20.52
N ARG A 220 4.85 11.70 21.74
CA ARG A 220 5.79 12.18 22.77
C ARG A 220 7.25 11.94 22.36
N SER A 221 7.55 10.83 21.68
CA SER A 221 8.87 10.52 21.13
C SER A 221 9.20 11.48 20.00
N GLU A 222 8.31 11.64 19.03
CA GLU A 222 8.49 12.60 17.93
C GLU A 222 8.67 14.03 18.44
N LEU A 223 7.91 14.46 19.45
CA LEU A 223 8.08 15.78 20.05
C LEU A 223 9.45 15.95 20.72
N ALA A 224 10.08 14.87 21.21
CA ALA A 224 11.45 14.92 21.72
C ALA A 224 12.46 15.15 20.59
N ASP A 225 12.30 14.45 19.47
CA ASP A 225 13.14 14.62 18.28
C ASP A 225 12.97 16.01 17.66
N LEU A 226 11.74 16.50 17.54
CA LEU A 226 11.46 17.84 16.99
C LEU A 226 12.09 18.96 17.82
N ARG A 227 12.18 18.80 19.15
CA ARG A 227 12.92 19.73 20.01
C ARG A 227 14.40 19.72 19.71
N GLU A 228 14.99 18.52 19.61
CA GLU A 228 16.41 18.36 19.29
C GLU A 228 16.73 18.96 17.92
N MET A 229 15.84 18.81 16.93
CA MET A 229 15.99 19.51 15.65
C MET A 229 15.90 21.04 15.81
N ALA A 230 14.93 21.55 16.58
CA ALA A 230 14.81 22.99 16.82
C ALA A 230 16.03 23.58 17.56
N ASP A 231 16.65 22.80 18.46
CA ASP A 231 17.92 23.14 19.11
C ASP A 231 19.06 23.23 18.09
N ARG A 232 19.16 22.25 17.18
CA ARG A 232 20.17 22.23 16.10
C ARG A 232 19.99 23.39 15.12
N ASP A 233 18.76 23.79 14.84
CA ASP A 233 18.42 24.93 13.98
C ASP A 233 18.61 26.28 14.68
N GLY A 234 18.84 26.29 16.00
CA GLY A 234 19.00 27.51 16.79
C GLY A 234 17.70 28.29 17.03
N VAL A 235 16.54 27.61 16.99
CA VAL A 235 15.20 28.20 17.14
C VAL A 235 14.46 27.74 18.39
N ALA A 236 15.12 27.02 19.31
CA ALA A 236 14.53 26.44 20.52
C ALA A 236 14.07 27.41 21.63
N GLY A 237 13.75 28.67 21.30
CA GLY A 237 13.41 29.72 22.26
C GLY A 237 11.92 29.92 22.53
N GLU A 238 11.03 29.12 21.96
CA GLU A 238 9.58 29.31 22.01
C GLU A 238 8.91 28.29 22.97
N HIS A 239 7.88 28.70 23.73
CA HIS A 239 7.12 27.84 24.66
C HIS A 239 6.19 26.82 23.97
N TRP A 240 6.34 26.62 22.65
CA TRP A 240 5.49 25.73 21.85
C TRP A 240 5.52 24.28 22.36
N ASP A 241 6.68 23.86 22.86
CA ASP A 241 6.93 22.49 23.26
C ASP A 241 6.23 22.15 24.58
N GLU A 242 6.14 23.11 25.51
CA GLU A 242 5.37 23.02 26.75
C GLU A 242 3.87 22.96 26.47
N GLU A 243 3.38 23.77 25.54
CA GLU A 243 1.98 23.77 25.09
C GLU A 243 1.58 22.39 24.53
N LEU A 244 2.39 21.84 23.62
CA LEU A 244 2.12 20.52 23.03
C LEU A 244 2.21 19.39 24.05
N ARG A 245 3.16 19.43 25.00
CA ARG A 245 3.19 18.48 26.12
C ARG A 245 1.91 18.54 26.95
N SER A 246 1.40 19.74 27.23
CA SER A 246 0.13 19.89 27.95
C SER A 246 -1.02 19.27 27.18
N ARG A 247 -1.12 19.57 25.87
CA ARG A 247 -2.15 19.00 24.99
C ARG A 247 -2.10 17.47 24.95
N LEU A 248 -0.92 16.86 24.85
CA LEU A 248 -0.77 15.40 24.89
C LEU A 248 -1.23 14.79 26.24
N ASN A 249 -0.95 15.44 27.37
CA ASN A 249 -1.44 14.99 28.68
C ASN A 249 -2.96 15.12 28.82
N GLU A 250 -3.54 16.18 28.22
CA GLU A 250 -4.98 16.37 28.15
C GLU A 250 -5.64 15.29 27.29
N LEU A 251 -5.04 14.93 26.15
CA LEU A 251 -5.52 13.83 25.30
C LEU A 251 -5.46 12.49 26.01
N GLU A 252 -4.44 12.22 26.82
CA GLU A 252 -4.33 10.99 27.60
C GLU A 252 -5.46 10.88 28.63
N SER A 253 -5.67 11.94 29.43
CA SER A 253 -6.80 12.04 30.37
C SER A 253 -8.16 11.92 29.65
N ARG A 254 -8.25 12.51 28.45
CA ARG A 254 -9.46 12.46 27.64
C ARG A 254 -9.73 11.05 27.13
N ALA A 255 -8.70 10.33 26.69
CA ALA A 255 -8.80 8.94 26.22
C ALA A 255 -9.27 8.01 27.34
N GLU A 256 -8.74 8.17 28.57
CA GLU A 256 -9.24 7.45 29.74
C GLU A 256 -10.72 7.73 29.99
N SER A 257 -11.12 9.01 29.95
CA SER A 257 -12.53 9.39 30.13
C SER A 257 -13.45 8.83 29.04
N VAL A 258 -12.98 8.73 27.80
CA VAL A 258 -13.75 8.14 26.69
C VAL A 258 -13.87 6.63 26.86
N ARG A 259 -12.80 5.96 27.31
CA ARG A 259 -12.82 4.53 27.60
C ARG A 259 -13.83 4.21 28.71
N ASP A 260 -13.79 4.94 29.82
CA ASP A 260 -14.74 4.78 30.92
C ASP A 260 -16.19 4.97 30.42
N ALA A 261 -16.42 5.96 29.55
CA ALA A 261 -17.74 6.20 28.97
C ALA A 261 -18.19 5.06 28.03
N LEU A 262 -17.28 4.46 27.27
CA LEU A 262 -17.57 3.30 26.41
C LEU A 262 -17.88 2.06 27.25
N ASP A 263 -17.13 1.84 28.34
CA ASP A 263 -17.36 0.74 29.28
C ASP A 263 -18.74 0.86 29.96
N ASP A 264 -19.13 2.08 30.35
CA ASP A 264 -20.45 2.36 30.93
C ASP A 264 -21.60 2.26 29.91
N ALA A 265 -21.34 2.61 28.64
CA ALA A 265 -22.33 2.59 27.57
C ALA A 265 -22.58 1.20 26.98
N GLY A 266 -21.63 0.28 27.13
CA GLY A 266 -21.72 -1.07 26.57
C GLY A 266 -22.90 -1.86 27.15
N ASP A 267 -23.79 -2.36 26.28
CA ASP A 267 -24.80 -3.32 26.72
C ASP A 267 -24.09 -4.56 27.32
N PRO A 268 -24.57 -5.10 28.46
CA PRO A 268 -23.95 -6.29 29.06
C PRO A 268 -23.78 -7.46 28.10
N ALA A 269 -24.70 -7.62 27.13
CA ALA A 269 -24.60 -8.67 26.11
C ALA A 269 -23.45 -8.42 25.12
N TRP A 270 -23.13 -7.16 24.80
CA TRP A 270 -22.00 -6.81 23.95
C TRP A 270 -20.68 -7.00 24.69
N THR A 271 -20.65 -6.58 25.95
CA THR A 271 -19.48 -6.75 26.82
C THR A 271 -19.17 -8.23 27.02
N GLU A 272 -20.19 -9.08 27.25
CA GLU A 272 -20.01 -10.54 27.33
C GLU A 272 -19.51 -11.14 26.01
N ALA A 273 -19.94 -10.60 24.87
CA ALA A 273 -19.55 -11.12 23.56
C ALA A 273 -18.15 -10.69 23.11
N TYR A 274 -17.72 -9.47 23.43
CA TYR A 274 -16.54 -8.84 22.83
C TYR A 274 -15.51 -8.26 23.82
N GLY A 275 -15.80 -8.25 25.12
CA GLY A 275 -14.89 -7.70 26.14
C GLY A 275 -13.52 -8.37 26.12
N ASP A 276 -13.47 -9.71 26.08
CA ASP A 276 -12.21 -10.47 26.00
C ASP A 276 -11.35 -10.09 24.78
N ARG A 277 -12.00 -9.78 23.65
CA ARG A 277 -11.35 -9.35 22.41
C ARG A 277 -10.77 -7.94 22.54
N ILE A 278 -11.48 -7.02 23.18
CA ILE A 278 -10.98 -5.67 23.47
C ILE A 278 -9.76 -5.76 24.39
N ASP A 279 -9.85 -6.55 25.47
CA ASP A 279 -8.75 -6.76 26.41
C ASP A 279 -7.54 -7.42 25.76
N ALA A 280 -7.76 -8.37 24.85
CA ALA A 280 -6.68 -8.99 24.09
C ALA A 280 -5.97 -8.02 23.16
N PHE A 281 -6.75 -7.18 22.46
CA PHE A 281 -6.18 -6.16 21.62
C PHE A 281 -5.36 -5.17 22.44
N ALA A 282 -5.89 -4.67 23.56
CA ALA A 282 -5.14 -3.81 24.46
C ALA A 282 -3.81 -4.44 24.93
N ARG A 283 -3.83 -5.72 25.33
CA ARG A 283 -2.62 -6.46 25.70
C ARG A 283 -1.62 -6.62 24.56
N SER A 284 -2.09 -6.74 23.32
CA SER A 284 -1.20 -6.81 22.15
C SER A 284 -0.39 -5.52 21.95
N LEU A 285 -0.89 -4.40 22.48
CA LEU A 285 -0.28 -3.08 22.35
C LEU A 285 0.74 -2.75 23.45
N ASP A 286 0.70 -3.44 24.60
CA ASP A 286 1.54 -3.16 25.79
C ASP A 286 3.06 -3.21 25.50
N GLY A 287 3.47 -3.96 24.46
CA GLY A 287 4.87 -4.12 24.08
C GLY A 287 5.29 -3.34 22.83
N VAL A 288 4.38 -2.63 22.17
CA VAL A 288 4.75 -1.73 21.07
C VAL A 288 5.68 -0.67 21.66
N GLU A 289 6.70 -0.19 20.94
CA GLU A 289 7.56 0.93 21.35
C GLU A 289 7.41 2.10 20.35
N PRO A 290 7.75 3.35 20.72
CA PRO A 290 7.73 4.49 19.80
C PRO A 290 8.55 4.27 18.53
N HIS A 291 8.26 5.06 17.50
CA HIS A 291 8.59 4.78 16.10
C HIS A 291 7.84 3.51 15.66
N VAL A 292 6.54 3.56 15.95
CA VAL A 292 5.62 2.45 15.85
C VAL A 292 5.55 1.95 14.41
N ASN A 293 5.61 0.62 14.22
CA ASN A 293 5.23 0.02 12.96
C ASN A 293 3.70 0.07 12.80
N TRP A 294 3.19 1.19 12.29
CA TRP A 294 1.76 1.43 12.11
C TRP A 294 1.11 0.41 11.18
N GLY A 295 1.83 -0.16 10.22
CA GLY A 295 1.32 -1.24 9.37
C GLY A 295 0.98 -2.50 10.17
N ALA A 296 1.86 -2.89 11.11
CA ALA A 296 1.60 -4.00 12.02
C ALA A 296 0.44 -3.69 12.96
N VAL A 297 0.39 -2.49 13.54
CA VAL A 297 -0.70 -2.07 14.44
C VAL A 297 -2.05 -2.02 13.72
N GLN A 298 -2.10 -1.51 12.49
CA GLN A 298 -3.32 -1.51 11.67
C GLN A 298 -3.75 -2.93 11.33
N SER A 299 -2.81 -3.81 10.99
CA SER A 299 -3.11 -5.24 10.77
C SER A 299 -3.70 -5.89 12.02
N GLU A 300 -3.17 -5.58 13.22
CA GLU A 300 -3.76 -6.07 14.47
C GLU A 300 -5.16 -5.51 14.72
N LEU A 301 -5.39 -4.22 14.44
CA LEU A 301 -6.69 -3.59 14.57
C LEU A 301 -7.72 -4.22 13.62
N GLU A 302 -7.34 -4.47 12.37
CA GLU A 302 -8.20 -5.13 11.39
C GLU A 302 -8.56 -6.56 11.83
N ARG A 303 -7.59 -7.32 12.37
CA ARG A 303 -7.87 -8.64 12.94
C ARG A 303 -8.78 -8.58 14.16
N ALA A 304 -8.63 -7.57 15.02
CA ALA A 304 -9.51 -7.36 16.16
C ALA A 304 -10.94 -6.99 15.72
N ARG A 305 -11.10 -6.29 14.59
CA ARG A 305 -12.41 -5.97 13.98
C ARG A 305 -13.07 -7.15 13.28
N ALA A 306 -12.29 -8.09 12.74
CA ALA A 306 -12.80 -9.24 12.01
C ALA A 306 -13.60 -10.19 12.92
N LEU A 307 -14.94 -10.10 12.85
CA LEU A 307 -15.84 -10.87 13.71
C LEU A 307 -15.97 -12.34 13.32
N ASP A 308 -15.65 -12.67 12.08
CA ASP A 308 -15.69 -14.00 11.50
C ASP A 308 -14.48 -14.87 11.87
N GLU A 309 -13.43 -14.27 12.42
CA GLU A 309 -12.23 -14.96 12.88
C GLU A 309 -12.13 -14.95 14.41
N PRO A 310 -11.73 -16.06 15.05
CA PRO A 310 -11.43 -16.06 16.48
C PRO A 310 -10.25 -15.12 16.76
N TYR A 311 -10.44 -14.15 17.65
CA TYR A 311 -9.37 -13.29 18.14
C TYR A 311 -8.90 -13.83 19.50
N PRO A 312 -7.59 -14.11 19.66
CA PRO A 312 -7.03 -14.70 20.88
C PRO A 312 -7.13 -13.76 22.09
#